data_AF-A0A8J8D4L1-F1
#
_entry.id   AF-A0A8J8D4L1-F1
#
_cell.length_a   1.000
_cell.length_b   1.000
_cell.length_c   1.000
_cell.angle_alpha   90.00
_cell.angle_beta   90.00
_cell.angle_gamma   90.00
#
_symmetry.space_group_name_H-M   'P 1'
#
loop_
_entity.id
_entity.type
_entity.pdbx_description
1 polymer ?
#
loop_
_entity_poly.entity_id
_entity_poly.type
_entity_poly.pdbx_seq_one_letter_code
_entity_poly.pdbx_strand_id
1 'polypeptide(L)'
;MESLFLLVLGNTEISTVPGISVAGATPELTKLTPVADAEYLFHEKPLTIDVIPVTPEGHPTPAIITKAARELANFPVLVVRGGTYLAPLVPHVHVSDAIGRDFRNGPALPEFGEIIKRARLFGEELNKLPIKELVIGESTPGGTTTAQAVLWALGYDAKTSSASPNNPQGLKERVIGEAFERAGIGKGQLKDNPLEALRQFGDPMMATVVGISLGFRKSVVLA
;
A
#
# COMPACT_ATOMS: atom_id res chain seq x y z
N MET A 1 12.65 -22.55 -4.17
CA MET A 1 11.85 -21.49 -4.81
C MET A 1 12.77 -20.32 -5.03
N GLU A 2 12.92 -19.85 -6.27
CA GLU A 2 13.88 -18.78 -6.53
C GLU A 2 13.36 -17.45 -5.97
N SER A 3 12.15 -17.07 -6.39
CA SER A 3 11.47 -15.86 -5.90
C SER A 3 10.06 -16.18 -5.38
N LEU A 4 9.62 -15.46 -4.34
CA LEU A 4 8.24 -15.45 -3.85
C LEU A 4 7.65 -14.05 -4.07
N PHE A 5 6.49 -13.96 -4.72
CA PHE A 5 5.77 -12.70 -4.84
C PHE A 5 4.84 -12.50 -3.64
N LEU A 6 4.98 -11.36 -2.97
CA LEU A 6 4.10 -10.91 -1.91
C LEU A 6 3.25 -9.75 -2.42
N LEU A 7 1.92 -9.86 -2.29
CA LEU A 7 1.02 -8.73 -2.52
C LEU A 7 0.60 -8.16 -1.16
N VAL A 8 1.09 -6.98 -0.82
CA VAL A 8 0.75 -6.30 0.44
C VAL A 8 -0.44 -5.37 0.21
N LEU A 9 -1.53 -5.62 0.94
CA LEU A 9 -2.76 -4.83 0.84
C LEU A 9 -2.82 -3.74 1.90
N GLY A 10 -3.23 -2.54 1.49
CA GLY A 10 -3.39 -1.38 2.36
C GLY A 10 -4.65 -0.58 2.04
N ASN A 11 -5.22 0.06 3.06
CA ASN A 11 -6.16 1.16 2.89
C ASN A 11 -5.72 2.37 3.71
N THR A 12 -6.07 3.54 3.19
CA THR A 12 -6.01 4.80 3.91
C THR A 12 -7.28 5.61 3.65
N GLU A 13 -7.79 6.30 4.68
CA GLU A 13 -8.88 7.27 4.57
C GLU A 13 -8.55 8.40 3.58
N ILE A 14 -7.27 8.65 3.29
CA ILE A 14 -6.85 9.59 2.25
C ILE A 14 -7.43 9.24 0.87
N SER A 15 -7.69 7.96 0.58
CA SER A 15 -8.36 7.55 -0.67
C SER A 15 -9.80 8.02 -0.79
N THR A 16 -10.42 8.37 0.34
CA THR A 16 -11.83 8.84 0.41
C THR A 16 -11.97 10.33 0.11
N VAL A 17 -10.86 11.08 0.08
CA VAL A 17 -10.85 12.47 -0.34
C VAL A 17 -11.21 12.56 -1.83
N PRO A 18 -12.30 13.26 -2.20
CA PRO A 18 -12.73 13.33 -3.59
C PRO A 18 -11.61 13.81 -4.52
N GLY A 19 -11.32 13.03 -5.56
CA GLY A 19 -10.29 13.35 -6.54
C GLY A 19 -8.85 13.01 -6.16
N ILE A 20 -8.58 12.46 -4.96
CA ILE A 20 -7.22 12.04 -4.58
C ILE A 20 -6.83 10.70 -5.22
N SER A 21 -7.75 9.73 -5.22
CA SER A 21 -7.50 8.39 -5.72
C SER A 21 -8.46 8.05 -6.86
N VAL A 22 -7.93 7.36 -7.86
CA VAL A 22 -8.67 6.79 -8.99
C VAL A 22 -8.63 5.26 -8.98
N ALA A 23 -8.06 4.65 -7.94
CA ALA A 23 -7.98 3.20 -7.77
C ALA A 23 -9.34 2.65 -7.28
N GLY A 24 -10.36 2.80 -8.13
CA GLY A 24 -11.77 2.57 -7.87
C GLY A 24 -12.62 3.67 -8.51
N ALA A 25 -13.80 3.32 -9.03
CA ALA A 25 -14.64 4.27 -9.77
C ALA A 25 -15.22 5.39 -8.87
N THR A 26 -15.33 5.16 -7.56
CA THR A 26 -15.72 6.16 -6.57
C THR A 26 -14.83 6.07 -5.32
N PRO A 27 -14.76 7.14 -4.50
CA PRO A 27 -14.06 7.10 -3.21
C PRO A 27 -14.47 5.92 -2.31
N GLU A 28 -15.74 5.53 -2.31
CA GLU A 28 -16.26 4.39 -1.55
C GLU A 28 -15.74 3.06 -2.08
N LEU A 29 -15.64 2.90 -3.40
CA LEU A 29 -15.14 1.69 -4.03
C LEU A 29 -13.64 1.48 -3.78
N THR A 30 -12.88 2.54 -3.50
CA THR A 30 -11.48 2.42 -3.09
C THR A 30 -11.29 1.56 -1.83
N LYS A 31 -12.33 1.42 -1.00
CA LYS A 31 -12.30 0.54 0.18
C LYS A 31 -12.27 -0.94 -0.18
N LEU A 32 -12.75 -1.28 -1.38
CA LEU A 32 -12.89 -2.66 -1.87
C LEU A 32 -11.78 -3.05 -2.84
N THR A 33 -11.10 -2.08 -3.47
CA THR A 33 -10.06 -2.33 -4.48
C THR A 33 -8.96 -3.29 -4.02
N PRO A 34 -8.34 -3.16 -2.83
CA PRO A 34 -7.23 -4.05 -2.45
C PRO A 34 -7.65 -5.52 -2.35
N VAL A 35 -8.82 -5.78 -1.77
CA VAL A 35 -9.32 -7.16 -1.62
C VAL A 35 -9.74 -7.74 -2.96
N ALA A 36 -10.37 -6.93 -3.81
CA ALA A 36 -10.79 -7.35 -5.14
C ALA A 36 -9.59 -7.65 -6.05
N ASP A 37 -8.53 -6.85 -6.00
CA ASP A 37 -7.28 -7.10 -6.72
C ASP A 37 -6.66 -8.43 -6.29
N ALA A 38 -6.57 -8.68 -4.98
CA ALA A 38 -6.01 -9.91 -4.45
C ALA A 38 -6.81 -11.16 -4.84
N GLU A 39 -8.13 -11.10 -4.75
CA GLU A 39 -9.03 -12.20 -5.13
C GLU A 39 -8.93 -12.53 -6.62
N TYR A 40 -8.86 -11.50 -7.47
CA TYR A 40 -8.74 -11.66 -8.92
C TYR A 40 -7.47 -12.40 -9.35
N LEU A 41 -6.38 -12.33 -8.56
CA LEU A 41 -5.17 -13.10 -8.87
C LEU A 41 -5.38 -14.61 -8.82
N PHE A 42 -6.39 -15.10 -8.09
CA PHE A 42 -6.64 -16.53 -7.86
C PHE A 42 -7.95 -17.04 -8.48
N HIS A 43 -8.84 -16.14 -8.88
CA HIS A 43 -10.15 -16.48 -9.44
C HIS A 43 -10.35 -15.83 -10.81
N GLU A 44 -11.37 -16.27 -11.55
CA GLU A 44 -11.73 -15.66 -12.84
C GLU A 44 -12.26 -14.21 -12.68
N LYS A 45 -12.83 -13.92 -11.51
CA LYS A 45 -13.36 -12.62 -11.10
C LYS A 45 -13.13 -12.42 -9.61
N PRO A 46 -13.11 -11.18 -9.09
CA PRO A 46 -13.11 -10.95 -7.65
C PRO A 46 -14.34 -11.57 -6.99
N LEU A 47 -14.27 -11.83 -5.69
CA LEU A 47 -15.34 -12.45 -4.91
C LEU A 47 -16.12 -11.41 -4.09
N THR A 48 -15.44 -10.35 -3.65
CA THR A 48 -16.03 -9.25 -2.89
C THR A 48 -16.89 -8.35 -3.78
N ILE A 49 -16.55 -8.23 -5.07
CA ILE A 49 -17.30 -7.47 -6.08
C ILE A 49 -17.34 -8.24 -7.41
N ASP A 50 -18.45 -8.10 -8.16
CA ASP A 50 -18.68 -8.88 -9.38
C ASP A 50 -17.89 -8.39 -10.62
N VAL A 51 -17.18 -7.27 -10.49
CA VAL A 51 -16.39 -6.66 -11.56
C VAL A 51 -14.98 -6.37 -11.07
N ILE A 52 -13.99 -6.56 -11.94
CA ILE A 52 -12.61 -6.13 -11.63
C ILE A 52 -12.60 -4.62 -11.35
N PRO A 53 -11.77 -4.13 -10.42
CA PRO A 53 -11.63 -2.70 -10.20
C PRO A 53 -11.22 -1.99 -11.49
N VAL A 54 -11.85 -0.85 -11.75
CA VAL A 54 -11.55 0.05 -12.86
C VAL A 54 -11.41 1.48 -12.34
N THR A 55 -10.67 2.32 -13.06
CA THR A 55 -10.67 3.78 -12.81
C THR A 55 -12.02 4.37 -13.21
N PRO A 56 -12.35 5.62 -12.81
CA PRO A 56 -13.57 6.29 -13.26
C PRO A 56 -13.72 6.36 -14.80
N GLU A 57 -12.60 6.39 -15.53
CA GLU A 57 -12.56 6.38 -17.00
C GLU A 57 -12.63 4.96 -17.61
N GLY A 58 -12.70 3.92 -16.78
CA GLY A 58 -12.84 2.52 -17.22
C GLY A 58 -11.51 1.81 -17.49
N HIS A 59 -10.36 2.36 -17.11
CA HIS A 59 -9.09 1.64 -17.24
C HIS A 59 -9.04 0.48 -16.22
N PRO A 60 -8.70 -0.75 -16.64
CA PRO A 60 -8.71 -1.91 -15.75
C PRO A 60 -7.59 -1.86 -14.73
N THR A 61 -7.79 -2.51 -13.57
CA THR A 61 -6.76 -2.69 -12.54
C THR A 61 -5.47 -3.28 -13.14
N PRO A 62 -4.28 -2.81 -12.70
CA PRO A 62 -3.02 -3.43 -13.07
C PRO A 62 -2.88 -4.86 -12.54
N ALA A 63 -3.77 -5.32 -11.64
CA ALA A 63 -3.83 -6.72 -11.22
C ALA A 63 -4.01 -7.69 -12.40
N ILE A 64 -4.55 -7.24 -13.54
CA ILE A 64 -4.60 -8.04 -14.78
C ILE A 64 -3.21 -8.40 -15.30
N ILE A 65 -2.23 -7.50 -15.16
CA ILE A 65 -0.83 -7.73 -15.55
C ILE A 65 -0.20 -8.76 -14.61
N THR A 66 -0.41 -8.59 -13.30
CA THR A 66 0.08 -9.53 -12.28
C THR A 66 -0.52 -10.93 -12.46
N LYS A 67 -1.83 -11.04 -12.73
CA LYS A 67 -2.51 -12.31 -13.02
C LYS A 67 -1.91 -12.97 -14.26
N ALA A 68 -1.77 -12.24 -15.36
CA ALA A 68 -1.19 -12.76 -16.60
C ALA A 68 0.25 -13.25 -16.38
N ALA A 69 1.08 -12.46 -15.70
CA ALA A 69 2.46 -12.85 -15.39
C ALA A 69 2.52 -14.11 -14.50
N ARG A 70 1.65 -14.19 -13.48
CA ARG A 70 1.53 -15.36 -12.61
C ARG A 70 1.12 -16.60 -13.37
N GLU A 71 0.14 -16.51 -14.26
CA GLU A 71 -0.36 -17.65 -15.05
C GLU A 71 0.68 -18.13 -16.08
N LEU A 72 1.41 -17.22 -16.70
CA LEU A 72 2.44 -17.56 -17.70
C LEU A 72 3.71 -18.13 -17.06
N ALA A 73 4.19 -17.54 -15.96
CA ALA A 73 5.45 -17.93 -15.32
C ALA A 73 5.28 -18.88 -14.13
N ASN A 74 4.04 -19.12 -13.69
CA ASN A 74 3.69 -19.97 -12.56
C ASN A 74 4.47 -19.67 -11.27
N PHE A 75 4.71 -18.37 -10.99
CA PHE A 75 5.38 -17.98 -9.76
C PHE A 75 4.41 -18.04 -8.56
N PRO A 76 4.92 -18.36 -7.37
CA PRO A 76 4.12 -18.43 -6.16
C PRO A 76 3.76 -17.03 -5.66
N VAL A 77 2.51 -16.88 -5.21
CA VAL A 77 1.97 -15.63 -4.66
C VAL A 77 1.45 -15.88 -3.26
N LEU A 78 1.76 -14.98 -2.34
CA LEU A 78 1.18 -14.93 -1.00
C LEU A 78 0.63 -13.52 -0.74
N VAL A 79 -0.67 -13.46 -0.42
CA VAL A 79 -1.34 -12.20 -0.08
C VAL A 79 -1.05 -11.88 1.39
N VAL A 80 -0.68 -10.62 1.65
CA VAL A 80 -0.41 -10.10 2.99
C VAL A 80 -1.36 -8.94 3.26
N ARG A 81 -2.26 -9.11 4.23
CA ARG A 81 -3.14 -8.04 4.70
C ARG A 81 -2.36 -7.16 5.69
N GLY A 82 -1.76 -6.09 5.17
CA GLY A 82 -1.04 -5.10 5.97
C GLY A 82 -1.99 -4.29 6.85
N GLY A 83 -3.11 -3.85 6.27
CA GLY A 83 -4.22 -3.21 6.98
C GLY A 83 -5.26 -2.66 6.00
N THR A 84 -6.45 -3.25 5.99
CA THR A 84 -7.51 -2.99 4.99
C THR A 84 -8.89 -3.02 5.62
N TYR A 85 -9.88 -2.35 5.00
CA TYR A 85 -11.25 -2.29 5.53
C TYR A 85 -11.88 -3.68 5.64
N LEU A 86 -11.64 -4.53 4.63
CA LEU A 86 -12.12 -5.91 4.57
C LEU A 86 -10.93 -6.87 4.49
N ALA A 87 -11.13 -8.09 4.99
CA ALA A 87 -10.23 -9.19 4.68
C ALA A 87 -10.52 -9.70 3.25
N PRO A 88 -9.51 -10.06 2.46
CA PRO A 88 -9.75 -10.67 1.16
C PRO A 88 -10.33 -12.07 1.33
N LEU A 89 -11.23 -12.48 0.43
CA LEU A 89 -11.87 -13.80 0.43
C LEU A 89 -10.97 -14.91 -0.17
N VAL A 90 -9.66 -14.78 0.04
CA VAL A 90 -8.64 -15.78 -0.31
C VAL A 90 -7.72 -16.02 0.90
N PRO A 91 -7.06 -17.18 1.01
CA PRO A 91 -6.06 -17.42 2.05
C PRO A 91 -4.97 -16.34 2.03
N HIS A 92 -4.70 -15.74 3.19
CA HIS A 92 -3.77 -14.63 3.31
C HIS A 92 -3.07 -14.62 4.68
N VAL A 93 -1.92 -13.95 4.74
CA VAL A 93 -1.25 -13.62 5.99
C VAL A 93 -1.89 -12.37 6.58
N HIS A 94 -2.27 -12.43 7.85
CA HIS A 94 -2.83 -11.28 8.57
C HIS A 94 -1.75 -10.56 9.39
N VAL A 95 -1.51 -9.28 9.11
CA VAL A 95 -0.64 -8.41 9.91
C VAL A 95 -1.48 -7.50 10.80
N SER A 96 -2.45 -6.78 10.21
CA SER A 96 -3.41 -5.96 10.96
C SER A 96 -4.71 -5.75 10.19
N ASP A 97 -5.70 -5.20 10.89
CA ASP A 97 -6.94 -4.62 10.38
C ASP A 97 -6.97 -3.08 10.48
N ALA A 98 -5.83 -2.46 10.83
CA ALA A 98 -5.73 -1.02 10.94
C ALA A 98 -5.85 -0.33 9.57
N ILE A 99 -6.43 0.86 9.54
CA ILE A 99 -6.55 1.70 8.36
C ILE A 99 -5.72 2.96 8.57
N GLY A 100 -4.96 3.37 7.55
CA GLY A 100 -4.27 4.67 7.60
C GLY A 100 -5.28 5.80 7.71
N ARG A 101 -5.23 6.58 8.77
CA ARG A 101 -6.17 7.68 9.05
C ARG A 101 -5.92 8.86 8.11
N ASP A 102 -6.90 9.73 7.98
CA ASP A 102 -6.73 11.01 7.30
C ASP A 102 -5.74 11.87 8.09
N PHE A 103 -4.52 11.98 7.55
CA PHE A 103 -3.40 12.63 8.21
C PHE A 103 -3.58 14.15 8.41
N ARG A 104 -4.66 14.72 7.87
CA ARG A 104 -5.05 16.13 8.08
C ARG A 104 -5.71 16.33 9.44
N ASN A 105 -6.26 15.25 10.00
CA ASN A 105 -7.00 15.27 11.27
C ASN A 105 -6.18 14.71 12.45
N GLY A 106 -5.06 14.01 12.18
CA GLY A 106 -4.21 13.43 13.20
C GLY A 106 -3.05 12.62 12.62
N PRO A 107 -2.31 11.86 13.44
CA PRO A 107 -1.33 10.91 12.93
C PRO A 107 -2.00 9.82 12.09
N ALA A 108 -1.46 9.56 10.89
CA ALA A 108 -2.00 8.56 9.96
C ALA A 108 -2.02 7.14 10.54
N LEU A 109 -0.96 6.75 11.26
CA LEU A 109 -0.78 5.36 11.65
C LEU A 109 -0.22 5.22 13.07
N PRO A 110 -1.02 5.49 14.12
CA PRO A 110 -0.61 5.24 15.51
C PRO A 110 -0.13 3.81 15.76
N GLU A 111 -0.64 2.83 15.01
CA GLU A 111 -0.35 1.40 15.13
C GLU A 111 0.95 0.97 14.40
N PHE A 112 1.69 1.91 13.79
CA PHE A 112 2.85 1.63 12.93
C PHE A 112 3.89 0.68 13.55
N GLY A 113 4.19 0.85 14.84
CA GLY A 113 5.22 0.07 15.54
C GLY A 113 4.85 -1.40 15.66
N GLU A 114 3.58 -1.69 15.96
CA GLU A 114 3.08 -3.07 16.06
C GLU A 114 2.99 -3.73 14.68
N ILE A 115 2.57 -2.97 13.65
CA ILE A 115 2.57 -3.44 12.25
C ILE A 115 3.99 -3.82 11.80
N ILE A 116 4.97 -2.94 12.01
CA ILE A 116 6.39 -3.21 11.67
C ILE A 116 6.88 -4.45 12.40
N LYS A 117 6.59 -4.57 13.70
CA LYS A 117 7.03 -5.71 14.52
C LYS A 117 6.50 -7.04 13.99
N ARG A 118 5.20 -7.12 13.70
CA ARG A 118 4.56 -8.33 13.15
C ARG A 118 5.09 -8.67 11.75
N ALA A 119 5.17 -7.66 10.88
CA ALA A 119 5.66 -7.81 9.52
C ALA A 119 7.14 -8.23 9.48
N ARG A 120 7.95 -7.71 10.41
CA ARG A 120 9.34 -8.11 10.59
C ARG A 120 9.48 -9.56 11.01
N LEU A 121 8.70 -10.00 12.00
CA LEU A 121 8.69 -11.40 12.40
C LEU A 121 8.31 -12.31 11.22
N PHE A 122 7.32 -11.90 10.43
CA PHE A 122 6.95 -12.62 9.22
C PHE A 122 8.11 -12.71 8.21
N GLY A 123 8.79 -11.60 7.92
CA GLY A 123 10.00 -11.59 7.09
C GLY A 123 11.14 -12.46 7.64
N GLU A 124 11.31 -12.49 8.96
CA GLU A 124 12.30 -13.33 9.65
C GLU A 124 12.00 -14.83 9.43
N GLU A 125 10.74 -15.25 9.56
CA GLU A 125 10.30 -16.64 9.31
C GLU A 125 10.46 -17.06 7.84
N LEU A 126 10.23 -16.16 6.89
CA LEU A 126 10.45 -16.43 5.45
C LEU A 126 11.91 -16.80 5.14
N ASN A 127 12.89 -16.36 5.93
CA ASN A 127 14.29 -16.75 5.72
C ASN A 127 14.54 -18.26 5.91
N LYS A 128 13.70 -18.93 6.71
CA LYS A 128 13.81 -20.38 7.01
C LYS A 128 13.31 -21.24 5.86
N LEU A 129 12.58 -20.65 4.93
CA LEU A 129 12.11 -21.32 3.72
C LEU A 129 13.20 -21.25 2.62
N PRO A 130 13.17 -22.16 1.64
CA PRO A 130 14.11 -22.16 0.51
C PRO A 130 13.71 -21.10 -0.54
N ILE A 131 13.53 -19.85 -0.09
CA ILE A 131 13.25 -18.64 -0.86
C ILE A 131 14.56 -17.84 -0.94
N LYS A 132 14.97 -17.42 -2.14
CA LYS A 132 16.19 -16.59 -2.32
C LYS A 132 15.86 -15.10 -2.48
N GLU A 133 14.68 -14.80 -2.99
CA GLU A 133 14.23 -13.43 -3.26
C GLU A 133 12.76 -13.24 -2.90
N LEU A 134 12.43 -12.04 -2.40
CA LEU A 134 11.06 -11.55 -2.34
C LEU A 134 10.85 -10.48 -3.42
N VAL A 135 9.72 -10.58 -4.12
CA VAL A 135 9.19 -9.49 -4.94
C VAL A 135 7.95 -8.98 -4.23
N ILE A 136 7.97 -7.75 -3.73
CA ILE A 136 6.93 -7.20 -2.87
C ILE A 136 6.18 -6.12 -3.64
N GLY A 137 4.99 -6.47 -4.12
CA GLY A 137 4.04 -5.51 -4.72
C GLY A 137 3.00 -5.03 -3.71
N GLU A 138 2.20 -4.05 -4.13
CA GLU A 138 1.20 -3.42 -3.29
C GLU A 138 -0.15 -3.19 -4.00
N SER A 139 -1.23 -3.09 -3.23
CA SER A 139 -2.48 -2.47 -3.67
C SER A 139 -3.04 -1.59 -2.55
N THR A 140 -2.83 -0.28 -2.70
CA THR A 140 -3.15 0.74 -1.70
C THR A 140 -3.71 2.00 -2.36
N PRO A 141 -5.03 2.11 -2.54
CA PRO A 141 -5.67 3.35 -2.97
C PRO A 141 -5.27 4.51 -2.05
N GLY A 142 -4.89 5.65 -2.64
CA GLY A 142 -4.33 6.80 -1.90
C GLY A 142 -2.85 6.69 -1.54
N GLY A 143 -2.21 5.54 -1.75
CA GLY A 143 -0.81 5.26 -1.40
C GLY A 143 0.21 6.22 -2.02
N THR A 144 -0.07 6.75 -3.22
CA THR A 144 0.83 7.75 -3.84
C THR A 144 0.86 9.08 -3.09
N THR A 145 -0.21 9.44 -2.38
CA THR A 145 -0.29 10.66 -1.58
C THR A 145 0.41 10.48 -0.24
N THR A 146 0.21 9.34 0.44
CA THR A 146 0.92 9.00 1.69
C THR A 146 2.43 8.85 1.44
N ALA A 147 2.82 8.16 0.35
CA ALA A 147 4.22 8.08 -0.08
C ALA A 147 4.85 9.45 -0.34
N GLN A 148 4.14 10.35 -1.02
CA GLN A 148 4.63 11.71 -1.27
C GLN A 148 4.81 12.49 0.04
N ALA A 149 3.85 12.40 0.96
CA ALA A 149 3.92 13.07 2.26
C ALA A 149 5.14 12.59 3.08
N VAL A 150 5.37 11.27 3.12
CA VAL A 150 6.55 10.70 3.80
C VAL A 150 7.85 11.17 3.14
N LEU A 151 7.95 11.14 1.81
CA LEU A 151 9.13 11.61 1.09
C LEU A 151 9.42 13.09 1.36
N TRP A 152 8.39 13.94 1.35
CA TRP A 152 8.51 15.36 1.67
C TRP A 152 8.95 15.59 3.12
N ALA A 153 8.41 14.84 4.07
CA ALA A 153 8.78 14.94 5.49
C ALA A 153 10.25 14.55 5.71
N LEU A 154 10.73 13.59 4.92
CA LEU A 154 12.13 13.14 4.89
C LEU A 154 13.06 14.05 4.08
N GLY A 155 12.54 15.04 3.36
CA GLY A 155 13.32 16.07 2.68
C GLY A 155 13.61 15.79 1.20
N TYR A 156 12.96 14.79 0.63
CA TYR A 156 13.02 14.53 -0.81
C TYR A 156 12.00 15.39 -1.54
N ASP A 157 12.44 16.16 -2.54
CA ASP A 157 11.55 16.93 -3.40
C ASP A 157 10.90 16.01 -4.46
N ALA A 158 10.03 15.13 -3.97
CA ALA A 158 9.38 14.12 -4.79
C ALA A 158 8.06 14.60 -5.38
N LYS A 159 7.79 14.20 -6.62
CA LYS A 159 6.45 14.19 -7.21
C LYS A 159 6.07 12.75 -7.48
N THR A 160 4.93 12.32 -6.96
CA THR A 160 4.45 10.94 -7.16
C THR A 160 3.54 10.83 -8.37
N SER A 161 3.56 9.66 -9.01
CA SER A 161 2.68 9.36 -10.13
C SER A 161 1.21 9.30 -9.69
N SER A 162 0.29 9.23 -10.66
CA SER A 162 -1.12 8.92 -10.46
C SER A 162 -1.52 7.73 -11.34
N ALA A 163 -2.52 6.97 -10.90
CA ALA A 163 -3.11 5.89 -11.70
C ALA A 163 -4.02 6.39 -12.84
N SER A 164 -4.13 7.72 -13.05
CA SER A 164 -4.86 8.35 -14.17
C SER A 164 -3.95 9.33 -14.92
N PRO A 165 -4.16 9.54 -16.25
CA PRO A 165 -3.40 10.50 -17.06
C PRO A 165 -3.39 11.91 -16.47
N ASN A 166 -4.46 12.30 -15.77
CA ASN A 166 -4.55 13.55 -15.05
C ASN A 166 -4.14 13.33 -13.60
N ASN A 167 -2.86 13.56 -13.29
CA ASN A 167 -2.38 13.55 -11.91
C ASN A 167 -2.93 14.80 -11.18
N PRO A 168 -3.75 14.66 -10.13
CA PRO A 168 -4.30 15.79 -9.37
C PRO A 168 -3.24 16.37 -8.42
N GLN A 169 -2.08 16.75 -8.98
CA GLN A 169 -0.91 17.12 -8.21
C GLN A 169 -1.20 18.29 -7.26
N GLY A 170 -1.89 19.33 -7.72
CA GLY A 170 -2.28 20.47 -6.87
C GLY A 170 -3.21 20.09 -5.70
N LEU A 171 -4.01 19.03 -5.85
CA LEU A 171 -4.85 18.52 -4.75
C LEU A 171 -3.99 17.74 -3.75
N LYS A 172 -3.09 16.87 -4.21
CA LYS A 172 -2.14 16.15 -3.35
C LYS A 172 -1.31 17.11 -2.52
N GLU A 173 -0.72 18.12 -3.16
CA GLU A 173 0.13 19.11 -2.48
C GLU A 173 -0.64 19.88 -1.41
N ARG A 174 -1.90 20.23 -1.66
CA ARG A 174 -2.77 20.87 -0.67
C ARG A 174 -3.07 19.97 0.52
N VAL A 175 -3.47 18.72 0.25
CA VAL A 175 -3.78 17.73 1.29
C VAL A 175 -2.55 17.46 2.16
N ILE A 176 -1.36 17.33 1.56
CA ILE A 176 -0.10 17.16 2.28
C ILE A 176 0.25 18.43 3.07
N GLY A 177 0.03 19.61 2.49
CA GLY A 177 0.24 20.91 3.16
C GLY A 177 -0.59 21.03 4.45
N GLU A 178 -1.89 20.73 4.39
CA GLU A 178 -2.79 20.72 5.56
C GLU A 178 -2.27 19.77 6.66
N ALA A 179 -1.76 18.60 6.27
CA ALA A 179 -1.18 17.63 7.19
C ALA A 179 0.11 18.12 7.87
N PHE A 180 0.95 18.82 7.11
CA PHE A 180 2.21 19.39 7.58
C PHE A 180 1.95 20.55 8.54
N GLU A 181 0.99 21.41 8.22
CA GLU A 181 0.49 22.46 9.12
C GLU A 181 -0.02 21.87 10.44
N ARG A 182 -0.88 20.84 10.38
CA ARG A 182 -1.37 20.13 11.58
C ARG A 182 -0.22 19.54 12.40
N ALA A 183 0.76 18.92 11.75
CA ALA A 183 1.92 18.34 12.43
C ALA A 183 2.92 19.39 12.94
N GLY A 184 2.77 20.65 12.54
CA GLY A 184 3.71 21.73 12.87
C GLY A 184 5.08 21.54 12.21
N ILE A 185 5.13 20.93 11.02
CA ILE A 185 6.39 20.64 10.32
C ILE A 185 6.47 21.23 8.91
N GLY A 186 7.69 21.42 8.43
CA GLY A 186 8.02 21.67 7.03
C GLY A 186 8.69 20.48 6.34
N LYS A 187 8.90 20.58 5.02
CA LYS A 187 9.65 19.58 4.24
C LYS A 187 11.03 19.34 4.87
N GLY A 188 11.44 18.08 4.98
CA GLY A 188 12.74 17.66 5.49
C GLY A 188 12.92 17.71 7.01
N GLN A 189 11.94 18.20 7.78
CA GLN A 189 12.09 18.30 9.23
C GLN A 189 12.09 16.94 9.95
N LEU A 190 11.64 15.86 9.30
CA LEU A 190 11.69 14.50 9.84
C LEU A 190 12.77 13.62 9.18
N LYS A 191 13.74 14.19 8.45
CA LYS A 191 14.80 13.44 7.75
C LYS A 191 15.54 12.42 8.64
N ASP A 192 15.77 12.76 9.90
CA ASP A 192 16.47 11.93 10.88
C ASP A 192 15.50 11.13 11.78
N ASN A 193 14.19 11.22 11.52
CA ASN A 193 13.15 10.52 12.27
C ASN A 193 12.12 9.84 11.34
N PRO A 194 12.54 8.82 10.56
CA PRO A 194 11.71 8.19 9.55
C PRO A 194 10.49 7.44 10.12
N LEU A 195 10.61 6.92 11.33
CA LEU A 195 9.48 6.26 12.01
C LEU A 195 8.39 7.27 12.38
N GLU A 196 8.76 8.49 12.77
CA GLU A 196 7.77 9.56 13.00
C GLU A 196 7.12 10.02 11.69
N ALA A 197 7.88 10.11 10.60
CA ALA A 197 7.30 10.41 9.27
C ALA A 197 6.26 9.35 8.86
N LEU A 198 6.58 8.07 9.07
CA LEU A 198 5.64 6.97 8.82
C LEU A 198 4.41 7.04 9.72
N ARG A 199 4.58 7.29 11.03
CA ARG A 199 3.48 7.42 11.98
C ARG A 199 2.55 8.58 11.63
N GLN A 200 3.10 9.70 11.19
CA GLN A 200 2.35 10.92 10.89
C GLN A 200 1.63 10.85 9.55
N PHE A 201 2.24 10.27 8.51
CA PHE A 201 1.78 10.42 7.13
C PHE A 201 1.73 9.13 6.30
N GLY A 202 2.17 8.01 6.85
CA GLY A 202 2.22 6.73 6.15
C GLY A 202 0.89 5.98 6.12
N ASP A 203 0.97 4.72 5.74
CA ASP A 203 -0.16 3.79 5.68
C ASP A 203 0.28 2.37 6.12
N PRO A 204 -0.68 1.47 6.41
CA PRO A 204 -0.39 0.12 6.88
C PRO A 204 0.44 -0.71 5.91
N MET A 205 0.30 -0.48 4.60
CA MET A 205 1.07 -1.19 3.58
C MET A 205 2.55 -0.79 3.67
N MET A 206 2.85 0.51 3.71
CA MET A 206 4.22 1.00 3.84
C MET A 206 4.90 0.47 5.10
N ALA A 207 4.19 0.51 6.25
CA ALA A 207 4.71 -0.05 7.51
C ALA A 207 4.96 -1.57 7.42
N THR A 208 4.10 -2.30 6.73
CA THR A 208 4.24 -3.75 6.52
C THR A 208 5.42 -4.06 5.61
N VAL A 209 5.58 -3.36 4.48
CA VAL A 209 6.69 -3.54 3.55
C VAL A 209 8.03 -3.21 4.23
N VAL A 210 8.08 -2.13 5.02
CA VAL A 210 9.26 -1.79 5.85
C VAL A 210 9.59 -2.92 6.82
N GLY A 211 8.59 -3.43 7.55
CA GLY A 211 8.79 -4.55 8.48
C GLY A 211 9.34 -5.80 7.79
N ILE A 212 8.70 -6.25 6.70
CA ILE A 212 9.14 -7.43 5.93
C ILE A 212 10.58 -7.23 5.43
N SER A 213 10.88 -6.07 4.86
CA SER A 213 12.20 -5.76 4.29
C SER A 213 13.30 -5.70 5.36
N LEU A 214 12.98 -5.30 6.58
CA LEU A 214 13.92 -5.34 7.71
C LEU A 214 14.10 -6.76 8.27
N GLY A 215 13.10 -7.63 8.12
CA GLY A 215 13.14 -9.00 8.63
C GLY A 215 13.75 -10.02 7.66
N PHE A 216 13.50 -9.86 6.35
CA PHE A 216 14.03 -10.74 5.32
C PHE A 216 15.45 -10.32 4.93
N ARG A 217 16.40 -11.25 4.98
CA ARG A 217 17.85 -10.94 4.89
C ARG A 217 18.48 -11.28 3.54
N LYS A 218 17.67 -11.64 2.54
CA LYS A 218 18.13 -11.98 1.18
C LYS A 218 17.63 -10.91 0.18
N SER A 219 17.58 -11.21 -1.11
CA SER A 219 17.19 -10.24 -2.14
C SER A 219 15.74 -9.77 -1.95
N VAL A 220 15.51 -8.45 -2.04
CA VAL A 220 14.17 -7.86 -2.00
C VAL A 220 14.04 -6.91 -3.18
N VAL A 221 13.04 -7.17 -4.03
CA VAL A 221 12.58 -6.27 -5.10
C VAL A 221 11.31 -5.60 -4.61
N LEU A 222 11.32 -4.27 -4.51
CA LEU A 222 10.12 -3.47 -4.26
C LEU A 222 9.48 -3.18 -5.61
N ALA A 223 8.30 -3.75 -5.85
CA ALA A 223 7.63 -3.81 -7.16
C ALA A 223 6.44 -2.85 -7.24
#